data_AF-A0A9N9PKR2-F1
#
_entry.id   AF-A0A9N9PKR2-F1
#
_cell.length_a   1.000
_cell.length_b   1.000
_cell.length_c   1.000
_cell.angle_alpha   90.00
_cell.angle_beta   90.00
_cell.angle_gamma   90.00
#
_symmetry.space_group_name_H-M   'P 1'
#
loop_
_entity.id
_entity.type
_entity.pdbx_description
1 polymer ?
#
loop_
_entity_poly.entity_id
_entity_poly.type
_entity_poly.pdbx_seq_one_letter_code
_entity_poly.pdbx_strand_id
1 'polypeptide(L)' 'MNYTIICLKDDGLDPSYYVSAPEMFNDSLYKSSGVELKLMTDIDEYLIVENGICGGMTMACHRYAKANNLQCPNY' A
#
# COMPACT_ATOMS: atom_id res chain seq x y z
N MET A 1 -1.55 19.01 -3.22
CA MET A 1 -1.07 18.22 -4.38
C MET A 1 -1.69 16.84 -4.26
N ASN A 2 -2.32 16.30 -5.31
CA ASN A 2 -2.94 14.97 -5.23
C ASN A 2 -1.91 13.90 -5.60
N TYR A 3 -1.53 13.06 -4.64
CA TYR A 3 -0.48 12.05 -4.84
C TYR A 3 -0.86 11.03 -5.92
N THR A 4 -2.14 10.77 -6.15
CA THR A 4 -2.59 9.82 -7.18
C THR A 4 -2.26 10.27 -8.60
N ILE A 5 -2.23 11.60 -8.83
CA ILE A 5 -1.89 12.17 -10.14
C ILE A 5 -0.38 12.07 -10.38
N ILE A 6 0.43 12.29 -9.35
CA ILE A 6 1.91 12.21 -9.39
C ILE A 6 2.32 10.75 -9.63
N CYS A 7 1.73 9.83 -8.86
CA CYS A 7 1.96 8.39 -8.95
C CYS A 7 1.84 7.88 -10.40
N LEU A 8 0.75 8.26 -11.09
CA LEU A 8 0.51 7.84 -12.47
C LEU A 8 1.38 8.56 -13.51
N LYS A 9 1.55 9.88 -13.38
CA LYS A 9 2.16 10.70 -14.44
C LYS A 9 3.68 10.75 -14.36
N ASP A 10 4.21 10.90 -13.15
CA ASP A 10 5.62 11.18 -12.93
C ASP A 10 6.37 9.89 -12.59
N ASP A 11 5.82 9.08 -11.69
CA ASP A 11 6.48 7.85 -11.22
C ASP A 11 6.11 6.62 -12.02
N GLY A 12 4.99 6.63 -12.76
CA GLY A 12 4.46 5.44 -13.45
C GLY A 12 4.18 4.27 -12.49
N LEU A 13 3.75 4.59 -11.27
CA LEU A 13 3.28 3.66 -10.25
C LEU A 13 1.74 3.64 -10.25
N ASP A 14 1.12 2.53 -9.85
CA ASP A 14 -0.34 2.44 -9.78
C ASP A 14 -0.83 2.96 -8.40
N PRO A 15 -1.63 4.04 -8.36
CA PRO A 15 -2.13 4.64 -7.13
C PRO A 15 -3.06 3.72 -6.34
N SER A 16 -3.60 2.66 -6.95
CA SER A 16 -4.49 1.71 -6.26
C SER A 16 -3.80 0.93 -5.14
N TYR A 17 -2.47 0.83 -5.18
CA TYR A 17 -1.66 0.12 -4.19
C TYR A 17 -1.32 0.97 -2.96
N TYR A 18 -1.62 2.27 -2.98
CA TYR A 18 -1.18 3.18 -1.92
C TYR A 18 -2.36 3.77 -1.17
N VAL A 19 -2.40 3.54 0.14
CA VAL A 19 -3.40 4.12 1.03
C VAL A 19 -3.03 5.57 1.38
N SER A 20 -1.74 5.89 1.35
CA SER A 20 -1.21 7.19 1.75
C SER A 20 -0.04 7.66 0.89
N ALA A 21 0.14 8.99 0.82
CA ALA A 21 1.22 9.59 0.04
C ALA A 21 2.64 9.19 0.51
N PRO A 22 2.95 9.09 1.82
CA PRO A 22 4.30 8.70 2.27
C PRO A 22 4.73 7.32 1.79
N GLU A 23 3.80 6.37 1.73
CA GLU A 23 4.04 5.02 1.23
C GLU A 23 4.41 5.05 -0.27
N MET A 24 3.62 5.77 -1.07
CA MET A 24 3.91 6.02 -2.48
C MET A 24 5.26 6.71 -2.69
N PHE A 25 5.61 7.68 -1.83
CA PHE A 25 6.87 8.41 -1.94
C PHE A 25 8.10 7.52 -1.69
N ASN A 26 8.02 6.57 -0.76
CA ASN A 26 9.11 5.61 -0.54
C ASN A 26 9.39 4.78 -1.79
N ASP A 27 8.35 4.25 -2.44
CA ASP A 27 8.49 3.45 -3.66
C ASP A 27 9.00 4.30 -4.84
N SER A 28 8.51 5.53 -4.98
CA SER A 28 9.02 6.51 -5.95
C SER A 28 10.53 6.80 -5.74
N LEU A 29 10.95 6.96 -4.48
CA LEU A 29 12.37 7.14 -4.13
C LEU A 29 13.22 5.92 -4.51
N TYR A 30 12.77 4.71 -4.19
CA TYR A 30 13.48 3.50 -4.60
C TYR A 30 13.56 3.37 -6.13
N LYS A 31 12.47 3.66 -6.85
CA LYS A 31 12.44 3.62 -8.31
C LYS A 31 13.39 4.66 -8.93
N SER A 32 13.40 5.89 -8.42
CA SER A 32 14.26 6.96 -8.92
C SER A 32 15.75 6.76 -8.61
N SER A 33 16.08 5.99 -7.56
CA SER A 33 17.46 5.65 -7.22
C SER A 33 18.18 4.81 -8.30
N GLY A 34 17.41 4.09 -9.14
CA GLY A 34 17.95 3.22 -10.19
C GLY A 34 18.74 2.01 -9.66
N VAL A 35 18.66 1.74 -8.36
CA VAL A 35 19.32 0.59 -7.75
C VAL A 35 18.66 -0.70 -8.22
N GLU A 36 19.45 -1.61 -8.78
CA GLU A 36 18.98 -2.95 -9.13
C GLU A 36 18.91 -3.83 -7.87
N LEU A 37 17.76 -4.45 -7.65
CA LEU A 37 17.61 -5.42 -6.57
C LEU A 37 18.39 -6.69 -6.92
N LYS A 38 19.35 -7.04 -6.07
CA LYS A 38 20.06 -8.32 -6.17
C LYS A 38 19.11 -9.47 -5.80
N LEU A 39 19.17 -10.55 -6.57
CA LEU A 39 18.46 -11.78 -6.20
C LEU A 39 19.01 -12.33 -4.88
N MET A 40 18.14 -12.51 -3.90
CA MET A 40 18.46 -13.16 -2.63
C MET A 40 18.73 -14.64 -2.89
N THR A 41 19.98 -15.05 -2.73
CA THR A 41 20.40 -16.45 -2.85
C THR A 41 20.64 -17.11 -1.50
N ASP A 42 20.81 -16.30 -0.45
CA ASP A 42 21.01 -16.77 0.91
C ASP A 42 19.66 -16.86 1.65
N ILE A 43 19.49 -17.93 2.44
CA ILE A 43 18.29 -18.14 3.25
C ILE A 43 18.19 -17.14 4.39
N ASP A 44 19.33 -16.69 4.93
CA ASP A 44 19.33 -15.74 6.05
C ASP A 44 18.89 -14.35 5.57
N GLU A 45 19.31 -13.92 4.38
CA GLU A 45 18.83 -12.68 3.74
C GLU A 45 17.32 -12.72 3.51
N TYR A 46 16.81 -13.85 3.00
CA TYR A 46 15.38 -14.07 2.77
C TYR A 46 14.59 -14.00 4.08
N LEU A 47 15.04 -14.69 5.13
CA LEU A 47 14.38 -14.72 6.43
C LEU A 47 14.37 -13.34 7.12
N ILE A 48 15.42 -12.52 6.94
CA ILE A 48 15.43 -11.14 7.46
C ILE A 48 14.30 -10.33 6.83
N VAL A 49 14.12 -10.44 5.51
CA VAL A 49 13.06 -9.72 4.80
C VAL A 49 11.69 -10.25 5.19
N GLU A 50 11.51 -11.57 5.18
CA GLU A 50 10.22 -12.20 5.51
C GLU A 50 9.76 -11.87 6.94
N ASN A 51 10.68 -11.95 7.92
CA ASN A 51 10.37 -11.59 9.32
C ASN A 51 10.18 -10.07 9.51
N GLY A 52 10.75 -9.24 8.63
CA GLY A 52 10.59 -7.79 8.65
C GLY A 52 9.24 -7.32 8.06
N ILE A 53 8.54 -8.16 7.31
CA ILE A 53 7.21 -7.83 6.76
C ILE A 53 6.17 -7.94 7.88
N CYS A 54 5.73 -6.81 8.41
CA CYS A 54 4.75 -6.75 9.51
C CYS A 54 3.28 -7.01 9.08
N GLY A 55 3.06 -7.87 8.08
CA GLY A 55 1.74 -8.15 7.49
C GLY A 55 1.39 -7.25 6.30
N GLY A 56 0.31 -7.59 5.59
CA GLY A 56 -0.16 -6.86 4.41
C GLY A 56 -1.16 -5.75 4.73
N MET A 57 -1.52 -4.97 3.70
CA MET A 57 -2.57 -3.95 3.80
C MET A 57 -3.86 -4.54 4.39
N THR A 58 -4.17 -4.15 5.62
CA THR A 58 -5.42 -4.55 6.28
C THR A 58 -6.41 -3.41 6.17
N MET A 59 -7.36 -3.53 5.25
CA MET A 59 -8.40 -2.52 5.02
C MET A 59 -9.49 -2.59 6.10
N ALA A 60 -9.34 -1.77 7.14
CA ALA A 60 -10.38 -1.54 8.15
C ALA A 60 -11.31 -0.38 7.72
N CYS A 61 -12.03 -0.54 6.61
CA CYS A 61 -13.03 0.45 6.20
C CYS A 61 -14.37 0.19 6.89
N HIS A 62 -15.08 1.25 7.29
CA HIS A 62 -16.50 1.15 7.62
C HIS A 62 -17.26 0.66 6.39
N ARG A 63 -17.67 -0.60 6.41
CA ARG A 63 -18.59 -1.13 5.40
C ARG A 63 -19.90 -0.37 5.56
N TYR A 64 -20.43 0.15 4.45
CA TYR A 64 -21.76 0.74 4.45
C TYR A 64 -22.75 -0.35 4.88
N ALA A 65 -23.39 -0.13 6.02
CA ALA A 65 -24.50 -0.92 6.52
C ALA A 65 -25.67 0.03 6.69
N LYS A 66 -26.84 -0.40 6.24
CA LYS A 66 -28.11 0.28 6.50
C LYS A 66 -29.11 -0.78 6.90
N ALA A 67 -29.66 -0.69 8.11
CA ALA A 67 -30.69 -1.63 8.52
C ALA A 67 -31.97 -1.44 7.71
N ASN A 68 -32.54 -2.54 7.21
CA ASN A 68 -33.86 -2.57 6.59
C ASN A 68 -34.95 -2.94 7.61
N ASN A 69 -34.75 -2.60 8.88
CA ASN A 69 -35.71 -2.86 9.94
C ASN A 69 -36.33 -1.54 10.39
N LEU A 70 -37.67 -1.44 10.35
CA LEU A 70 -38.42 -0.27 10.82
C LEU A 70 -38.16 0.08 12.28
N GLN A 71 -37.75 -0.90 13.10
CA GLN A 71 -37.44 -0.71 14.52
C GLN A 71 -36.03 -0.12 14.74
N CYS A 72 -35.18 -0.08 13.70
CA CYS A 72 -33.79 0.41 13.79
C CYS A 72 -33.45 1.36 12.63
N PRO A 73 -34.05 2.56 12.57
CA PRO A 73 -33.89 3.48 11.44
C PRO A 73 -32.50 4.14 11.33
N ASN A 74 -31.69 4.11 12.40
CA ASN A 74 -30.39 4.80 12.51
C ASN A 74 -29.18 3.85 12.57
N TYR A 75 -29.30 2.63 12.05
CA TYR A 75 -28.19 1.68 11.93
C TYR A 75 -27.59 1.71 10.53
#